data_AF-A0A918FMN8-F1
#
_entry.id   AF-A0A918FMN8-F1
#
_cell.length_a   1.000
_cell.length_b   1.000
_cell.length_c   1.000
_cell.angle_alpha   90.00
_cell.angle_beta   90.00
_cell.angle_gamma   90.00
#
_symmetry.space_group_name_H-M   'P 1'
#
loop_
_entity.id
_entity.type
_entity.pdbx_description
1 polymer ?
#
loop_
_entity_poly.entity_id
_entity_poly.type
_entity_poly.pdbx_seq_one_letter_code
_entity_poly.pdbx_strand_id
1 'polypeptide(L)'
;MTEHGRELMEEALSRARLARAAIAYIEGLHVNNRDDFCGEARAFDMNPLQIFIDLSGVKFSGCDAADWVRRRHRINLHTSDRRRINAQLTHADEGTATVRLLDGLRDLVAHVDELPPAPDVRVPDPGDHGLQQETLPRDAYFGEVEQVPADRTVGRIRAEILMGGLSIR
;
A
#
# COMPACT_ATOMS: atom_id res chain seq x y z
N MET A 1 -1.63 22.10 22.55
CA MET A 1 -1.51 20.88 21.71
C MET A 1 -0.77 19.73 22.42
N THR A 2 0.13 19.97 23.37
CA THR A 2 0.88 18.94 24.10
C THR A 2 0.15 18.31 25.29
N GLU A 3 -0.91 18.93 25.82
CA GLU A 3 -1.55 18.50 27.08
C GLU A 3 -2.49 17.29 26.93
N HIS A 4 -2.99 16.99 25.73
CA HIS A 4 -3.95 15.90 25.47
C HIS A 4 -3.42 14.82 24.51
N GLY A 5 -2.11 14.80 24.24
CA GLY A 5 -1.53 13.91 23.21
C GLY A 5 -1.73 12.42 23.50
N ARG A 6 -1.71 12.04 24.78
CA ARG A 6 -1.95 10.67 25.22
C ARG A 6 -3.38 10.22 24.93
N GLU A 7 -4.37 11.01 25.34
CA GLU A 7 -5.80 10.72 25.15
C GLU A 7 -6.13 10.62 23.66
N LEU A 8 -5.69 11.59 22.85
CA LEU A 8 -5.87 11.58 21.39
C LEU A 8 -5.29 10.32 20.73
N MET A 9 -4.11 9.89 21.18
CA MET A 9 -3.48 8.69 20.64
C MET A 9 -4.15 7.40 21.14
N GLU A 10 -4.55 7.33 22.41
CA GLU A 10 -5.30 6.20 22.97
C GLU A 10 -6.63 6.02 22.23
N GLU A 11 -7.35 7.10 21.93
CA GLU A 11 -8.56 7.06 21.12
C GLU A 11 -8.29 6.58 19.70
N ALA A 12 -7.27 7.11 19.01
CA ALA A 12 -6.92 6.69 17.66
C ALA A 12 -6.58 5.19 17.60
N LEU A 13 -5.81 4.70 18.57
CA LEU A 13 -5.46 3.28 18.68
C LEU A 13 -6.69 2.42 19.01
N SER A 14 -7.61 2.90 19.84
CA SER A 14 -8.87 2.22 20.12
C SER A 14 -9.73 2.08 18.85
N ARG A 15 -9.87 3.18 18.08
CA ARG A 15 -10.57 3.18 16.78
C ARG A 15 -9.93 2.21 15.79
N ALA A 16 -8.60 2.20 15.68
CA ALA A 16 -7.89 1.27 14.81
C ALA A 16 -8.14 -0.20 15.19
N ARG A 17 -8.13 -0.53 16.50
CA ARG A 17 -8.45 -1.90 16.97
C ARG A 17 -9.87 -2.31 16.58
N LEU A 18 -10.85 -1.44 16.79
CA LEU A 18 -12.25 -1.69 16.43
C LEU A 18 -12.44 -1.84 14.92
N ALA A 19 -11.84 -0.96 14.12
CA ALA A 19 -11.85 -1.03 12.67
C ALA A 19 -11.31 -2.37 12.17
N ARG A 20 -10.14 -2.77 12.67
CA ARG A 20 -9.49 -4.03 12.31
C ARG A 20 -10.34 -5.24 12.69
N ALA A 21 -10.89 -5.26 13.91
CA ALA A 21 -11.77 -6.34 14.33
C ALA A 21 -12.98 -6.44 13.40
N ALA A 22 -13.60 -5.32 13.02
CA ALA A 22 -14.74 -5.31 12.11
C ALA A 22 -14.36 -5.74 10.67
N ILE A 23 -13.19 -5.34 10.16
CA ILE A 23 -12.71 -5.76 8.82
C ILE A 23 -12.47 -7.27 8.79
N ALA A 24 -11.96 -7.87 9.87
CA ALA A 24 -11.72 -9.31 9.94
C ALA A 24 -12.99 -10.17 9.77
N TYR A 25 -14.19 -9.59 9.94
CA TYR A 25 -15.46 -10.26 9.69
C TYR A 25 -16.00 -10.08 8.26
N ILE A 26 -15.32 -9.30 7.41
CA ILE A 26 -15.71 -9.12 6.01
C ILE A 26 -15.11 -10.27 5.20
N GLU A 27 -15.97 -11.14 4.66
CA GLU A 27 -15.56 -12.29 3.86
C GLU A 27 -14.70 -11.88 2.66
N GLY A 28 -13.66 -12.68 2.37
CA GLY A 28 -12.72 -12.42 1.28
C GLY A 28 -11.61 -11.42 1.60
N LEU A 29 -11.72 -10.65 2.70
CA LEU A 29 -10.67 -9.72 3.14
C LEU A 29 -9.86 -10.32 4.28
N HIS A 30 -8.54 -10.14 4.23
CA HIS A 30 -7.65 -10.47 5.35
C HIS A 30 -6.96 -9.21 5.87
N VAL A 31 -7.32 -8.77 7.07
CA VAL A 31 -6.62 -7.65 7.70
C VAL A 31 -5.32 -8.15 8.33
N ASN A 32 -4.18 -7.77 7.75
CA ASN A 32 -2.88 -8.23 8.24
C ASN A 32 -2.67 -7.81 9.70
N ASN A 33 -1.92 -8.55 10.50
CA ASN A 33 -1.64 -8.24 11.89
C ASN A 33 -0.16 -8.51 12.22
N ARG A 34 0.20 -8.58 13.51
CA ARG A 34 1.59 -8.82 13.91
C ARG A 34 2.11 -10.18 13.45
N ASP A 35 1.27 -11.21 13.40
CA ASP A 35 1.69 -12.56 12.96
C ASP A 35 2.00 -12.59 11.46
N ASP A 36 1.38 -11.69 10.69
CA ASP A 36 1.68 -11.52 9.26
C ASP A 36 3.02 -10.81 9.00
N PHE A 37 3.39 -9.83 9.83
CA PHE A 37 4.52 -8.93 9.55
C PHE A 37 5.73 -9.10 10.46
N CYS A 38 5.57 -9.64 11.66
CA CYS A 38 6.61 -9.74 12.68
C CYS A 38 7.08 -11.18 12.86
N GLY A 39 8.26 -11.34 13.46
CA GLY A 39 8.91 -12.63 13.69
C GLY A 39 10.41 -12.59 13.42
N GLU A 40 11.06 -13.74 13.50
CA GLU A 40 12.48 -13.88 13.18
C GLU A 40 12.74 -13.51 11.71
N ALA A 41 13.76 -12.67 11.47
CA ALA A 41 14.08 -12.11 10.15
C ALA A 41 12.93 -11.30 9.49
N ARG A 42 11.96 -10.80 10.27
CA ARG A 42 10.85 -9.95 9.80
C ARG A 42 10.85 -8.59 10.51
N ALA A 43 9.79 -7.81 10.34
CA ALA A 43 9.68 -6.50 10.98
C ALA A 43 9.70 -6.62 12.51
N PHE A 44 10.32 -5.63 13.18
CA PHE A 44 10.37 -5.58 14.64
C PHE A 44 8.97 -5.41 15.25
N ASP A 45 8.16 -4.52 14.70
CA ASP A 45 6.78 -4.33 15.12
C ASP A 45 5.90 -3.78 13.98
N MET A 46 4.59 -3.80 14.18
CA MET A 46 3.60 -3.25 13.26
C MET A 46 2.98 -1.97 13.83
N ASN A 47 2.91 -0.91 13.03
CA ASN A 47 2.13 0.27 13.38
C ASN A 47 0.61 -0.03 13.32
N PRO A 48 -0.14 0.00 14.43
CA PRO A 48 -1.57 -0.36 14.45
C PRO A 48 -2.45 0.61 13.65
N LEU A 49 -2.01 1.85 13.47
CA LEU A 49 -2.73 2.87 12.69
C LEU A 49 -2.60 2.67 11.18
N GLN A 50 -1.73 1.76 10.74
CA GLN A 50 -1.62 1.31 9.35
C GLN A 50 -2.43 0.02 9.18
N ILE A 51 -3.61 0.15 8.59
CA ILE A 51 -4.53 -0.97 8.37
C ILE A 51 -4.28 -1.50 6.96
N PHE A 52 -3.37 -2.47 6.86
CA PHE A 52 -3.15 -3.24 5.64
C PHE A 52 -4.21 -4.35 5.52
N ILE A 53 -4.83 -4.42 4.35
CA ILE A 53 -5.86 -5.41 4.01
C ILE A 53 -5.37 -6.15 2.77
N ASP A 54 -5.14 -7.45 2.92
CA ASP A 54 -4.79 -8.37 1.84
C ASP A 54 -6.07 -8.82 1.12
N LEU A 55 -6.01 -8.73 -0.20
CA LEU A 55 -7.09 -8.99 -1.15
C LEU A 55 -6.88 -10.30 -1.92
N SER A 56 -5.96 -11.17 -1.49
CA SER A 56 -5.70 -12.46 -2.15
C SER A 56 -6.93 -13.39 -2.13
N GLY A 57 -7.91 -13.13 -1.26
CA GLY A 57 -9.18 -13.87 -1.20
C GLY A 57 -10.26 -13.37 -2.16
N VAL A 58 -10.01 -12.30 -2.93
CA VAL A 58 -10.96 -11.72 -3.88
C VAL A 58 -10.33 -11.63 -5.27
N LYS A 59 -11.17 -11.50 -6.31
CA LYS A 59 -10.70 -11.55 -7.70
C LYS A 59 -10.09 -10.24 -8.21
N PHE A 60 -10.37 -9.09 -7.60
CA PHE A 60 -9.96 -7.76 -8.07
C PHE A 60 -8.64 -7.30 -7.45
N SER A 61 -8.01 -6.29 -8.05
CA SER A 61 -6.76 -5.74 -7.50
C SER A 61 -7.00 -4.67 -6.43
N GLY A 62 -5.99 -4.35 -5.64
CA GLY A 62 -6.06 -3.22 -4.71
C GLY A 62 -6.22 -1.87 -5.40
N CYS A 63 -5.71 -1.70 -6.63
CA CYS A 63 -5.97 -0.50 -7.43
C CYS A 63 -7.47 -0.38 -7.78
N ASP A 64 -8.11 -1.48 -8.19
CA ASP A 64 -9.55 -1.51 -8.49
C ASP A 64 -10.38 -1.20 -7.23
N ALA A 65 -9.99 -1.79 -6.09
CA ALA A 65 -10.59 -1.55 -4.79
C ALA A 65 -10.49 -0.07 -4.38
N ALA A 66 -9.31 0.54 -4.53
CA ALA A 66 -9.08 1.95 -4.22
C ALA A 66 -9.96 2.87 -5.09
N ASP A 67 -10.03 2.58 -6.40
CA ASP A 67 -10.88 3.33 -7.32
C ASP A 67 -12.37 3.18 -7.01
N TRP A 68 -12.80 2.00 -6.59
CA TRP A 68 -14.18 1.74 -6.18
C TRP A 68 -14.57 2.58 -4.97
N VAL A 69 -13.83 2.45 -3.85
CA VAL A 69 -14.17 3.15 -2.61
C VAL A 69 -13.99 4.67 -2.75
N ARG A 70 -13.09 5.14 -3.60
CA ARG A 70 -12.96 6.56 -3.93
C ARG A 70 -14.19 7.08 -4.67
N ARG A 71 -14.66 6.36 -5.71
CA ARG A 71 -15.79 6.79 -6.55
C ARG A 71 -17.13 6.72 -5.81
N ARG A 72 -17.41 5.62 -5.12
CA ARG A 72 -18.70 5.38 -4.46
C ARG A 72 -18.78 5.96 -3.04
N HIS A 73 -17.70 5.91 -2.27
CA HIS A 73 -17.71 6.24 -0.83
C HIS A 73 -16.89 7.48 -0.46
N ARG A 74 -16.21 8.09 -1.44
CA ARG A 74 -15.34 9.28 -1.26
C ARG A 74 -14.24 9.03 -0.23
N ILE A 75 -13.64 7.84 -0.30
CA ILE A 75 -12.53 7.41 0.58
C ILE A 75 -11.25 7.40 -0.23
N ASN A 76 -10.21 8.03 0.30
CA ASN A 76 -8.86 7.93 -0.23
C ASN A 76 -8.05 6.99 0.65
N LEU A 77 -7.65 5.86 0.08
CA LEU A 77 -6.74 4.93 0.73
C LEU A 77 -5.32 5.51 0.70
N HIS A 78 -4.51 5.17 1.69
CA HIS A 78 -3.15 5.69 1.81
C HIS A 78 -2.25 5.12 0.73
N THR A 79 -2.31 3.81 0.52
CA THR A 79 -1.66 3.11 -0.58
C THR A 79 -2.53 1.96 -1.09
N SER A 80 -2.30 1.57 -2.33
CA SER A 80 -2.88 0.40 -2.94
C SER A 80 -1.87 -0.21 -3.90
N ASP A 81 -1.80 -1.53 -3.94
CA ASP A 81 -1.04 -2.29 -4.91
C ASP A 81 -1.92 -3.39 -5.51
N ARG A 82 -1.32 -4.36 -6.20
CA ARG A 82 -2.08 -5.47 -6.80
C ARG A 82 -2.80 -6.32 -5.76
N ARG A 83 -2.16 -6.57 -4.62
CA ARG A 83 -2.54 -7.55 -3.61
C ARG A 83 -3.16 -6.91 -2.37
N ARG A 84 -2.87 -5.65 -2.09
CA ARG A 84 -3.26 -4.99 -0.84
C ARG A 84 -3.80 -3.60 -1.04
N ILE A 85 -4.60 -3.20 -0.08
CA ILE A 85 -4.93 -1.79 0.19
C ILE A 85 -4.52 -1.43 1.61
N ASN A 86 -4.23 -0.15 1.84
CA ASN A 86 -3.92 0.38 3.16
C ASN A 86 -4.83 1.57 3.49
N ALA A 87 -5.51 1.48 4.63
CA ALA A 87 -6.13 2.62 5.27
C ALA A 87 -5.24 3.12 6.42
N GLN A 88 -4.89 4.41 6.40
CA GLN A 88 -4.16 5.05 7.49
C GLN A 88 -5.15 5.82 8.36
N LEU A 89 -5.16 5.50 9.65
CA LEU A 89 -5.84 6.31 10.65
C LEU A 89 -4.86 7.26 11.33
N THR A 90 -5.38 8.39 11.75
CA THR A 90 -4.67 9.43 12.49
C THR A 90 -5.51 9.83 13.70
N HIS A 91 -4.92 10.63 14.59
CA HIS A 91 -5.65 11.21 15.72
C HIS A 91 -6.76 12.20 15.29
N ALA A 92 -6.73 12.67 14.04
CA ALA A 92 -7.75 13.54 13.48
C ALA A 92 -8.97 12.77 12.96
N ASP A 93 -8.90 11.44 12.87
CA ASP A 93 -10.01 10.62 12.37
C ASP A 93 -11.03 10.33 13.46
N GLU A 94 -12.29 10.62 13.14
CA GLU A 94 -13.43 10.38 14.00
C GLU A 94 -14.06 9.00 13.75
N GLY A 95 -14.96 8.56 14.63
CA GLY A 95 -15.69 7.30 14.48
C GLY A 95 -16.46 7.20 13.15
N THR A 96 -16.96 8.33 12.64
CA THR A 96 -17.64 8.43 11.34
C THR A 96 -16.74 8.02 10.16
N ALA A 97 -15.43 8.33 10.22
CA ALA A 97 -14.48 7.91 9.19
C ALA A 97 -14.31 6.39 9.16
N THR A 98 -14.25 5.75 10.33
CA THR A 98 -14.15 4.29 10.44
C THR A 98 -15.42 3.60 9.95
N VAL A 99 -16.60 4.13 10.28
CA VAL A 99 -17.89 3.60 9.78
C VAL A 99 -17.93 3.67 8.26
N ARG A 100 -17.58 4.83 7.67
CA ARG A 100 -17.52 4.99 6.20
C ARG A 100 -16.54 4.00 5.55
N LEU A 101 -15.37 3.79 6.17
CA LEU A 101 -14.42 2.77 5.70
C LEU A 101 -15.04 1.38 5.66
N LEU A 102 -15.68 0.96 6.76
CA LEU A 102 -16.31 -0.36 6.84
C LEU A 102 -17.44 -0.52 5.83
N ASP A 103 -18.28 0.49 5.67
CA ASP A 103 -19.38 0.46 4.69
C ASP A 103 -18.84 0.40 3.25
N GLY A 104 -17.77 1.15 2.97
CA GLY A 104 -17.10 1.12 1.67
C GLY A 104 -16.47 -0.24 1.34
N LEU A 105 -15.86 -0.90 2.33
CA LEU A 105 -15.28 -2.23 2.15
C LEU A 105 -16.34 -3.32 2.00
N ARG A 106 -17.45 -3.24 2.75
CA ARG A 106 -18.58 -4.17 2.61
C ARG A 106 -19.25 -4.03 1.25
N ASP A 107 -19.49 -2.79 0.82
CA ASP A 107 -20.05 -2.51 -0.50
C ASP A 107 -19.12 -3.00 -1.61
N LEU A 108 -17.81 -2.80 -1.48
CA LEU A 108 -16.81 -3.32 -2.42
C LEU A 108 -16.92 -4.85 -2.57
N VAL A 109 -16.95 -5.59 -1.46
CA VAL A 109 -17.04 -7.06 -1.49
C VAL A 109 -18.40 -7.52 -2.02
N ALA A 110 -19.49 -6.84 -1.66
CA ALA A 110 -20.83 -7.16 -2.16
C ALA A 110 -20.96 -7.00 -3.68
N HIS A 111 -20.13 -6.15 -4.29
CA HIS A 111 -20.08 -5.92 -5.73
C HIS A 111 -18.83 -6.52 -6.38
N VAL A 112 -18.21 -7.53 -5.75
CA VAL A 112 -17.01 -8.22 -6.27
C VAL A 112 -17.18 -8.59 -7.75
N ASP A 113 -18.39 -8.98 -8.16
CA ASP A 113 -18.67 -9.42 -9.52
C ASP A 113 -18.66 -8.32 -10.58
N GLU A 114 -18.80 -7.06 -10.19
CA GLU A 114 -18.72 -5.91 -11.09
C GLU A 114 -17.26 -5.48 -11.36
N LEU A 115 -16.30 -5.96 -10.55
CA LEU A 115 -14.90 -5.62 -10.70
C LEU A 115 -14.18 -6.58 -11.66
N PRO A 116 -13.23 -6.07 -12.46
CA PRO A 116 -12.44 -6.91 -13.35
C PRO A 116 -11.58 -7.89 -12.53
N PRO A 117 -11.29 -9.08 -13.08
CA PRO A 117 -10.29 -9.96 -12.48
C PRO A 117 -8.91 -9.29 -12.56
N ALA A 118 -8.17 -9.32 -11.47
CA ALA A 118 -6.80 -8.87 -11.40
C ALA A 118 -5.95 -9.72 -12.37
N PRO A 119 -5.11 -9.10 -13.21
CA PRO A 119 -4.21 -9.85 -14.07
C PRO A 119 -3.24 -10.68 -13.21
N ASP A 120 -2.86 -11.85 -13.71
CA ASP A 120 -1.76 -12.61 -13.09
C ASP A 120 -0.43 -11.91 -13.43
N VAL A 121 0.33 -11.53 -12.40
CA VAL A 121 1.68 -10.98 -12.59
C VAL A 121 2.64 -11.67 -11.66
N ARG A 122 3.68 -12.23 -12.27
CA ARG A 122 4.84 -12.77 -11.57
C ARG A 122 5.61 -11.62 -10.93
N VAL A 123 5.59 -11.58 -9.60
CA VAL A 123 6.49 -10.75 -8.81
C VAL A 123 7.82 -11.51 -8.66
N PRO A 124 8.96 -10.96 -9.08
CA PRO A 124 10.26 -11.60 -8.86
C PRO A 124 10.59 -11.75 -7.37
N ASP A 125 11.56 -12.58 -7.02
CA ASP A 125 12.00 -12.66 -5.62
C ASP A 125 12.65 -11.32 -5.20
N PRO A 126 12.53 -10.86 -3.94
CA PRO A 126 13.23 -9.66 -3.48
C PRO A 126 14.73 -9.64 -3.82
N GLY A 127 15.40 -10.80 -3.81
CA GLY A 127 16.80 -10.93 -4.21
C GLY A 127 17.08 -10.63 -5.68
N ASP A 128 16.08 -10.80 -6.55
CA ASP A 128 16.18 -10.55 -7.99
C ASP A 128 16.11 -9.05 -8.34
N HIS A 129 15.79 -8.18 -7.38
CA HIS A 129 15.60 -6.74 -7.59
C HIS A 129 16.85 -5.88 -7.30
N GLY A 130 17.97 -6.50 -6.92
CA GLY A 130 19.21 -5.80 -6.62
C GLY A 130 19.91 -5.30 -7.89
N LEU A 131 19.70 -4.04 -8.27
CA LEU A 131 20.57 -3.39 -9.25
C LEU A 131 21.94 -3.12 -8.61
N GLN A 132 23.01 -3.44 -9.34
CA GLN A 132 24.36 -3.12 -8.92
C GLN A 132 24.58 -1.58 -9.00
N GLN A 133 25.06 -0.99 -7.91
CA GLN A 133 25.41 0.44 -7.89
C GLN A 133 26.80 0.64 -8.49
N GLU A 134 26.85 0.92 -9.80
CA GLU A 134 28.11 1.16 -10.54
C GLU A 134 28.75 2.53 -10.26
N THR A 135 27.95 3.51 -9.87
CA THR A 135 28.42 4.88 -9.64
C THR A 135 27.66 5.53 -8.50
N LEU A 136 28.22 6.61 -7.93
CA LEU A 136 27.54 7.38 -6.91
C LEU A 136 26.30 8.06 -7.52
N PRO A 137 25.14 8.04 -6.84
CA PRO A 137 23.93 8.72 -7.34
C PRO A 137 24.18 10.20 -7.71
N ARG A 138 25.05 10.89 -6.96
CA ARG A 138 25.46 12.27 -7.25
C ARG A 138 26.16 12.39 -8.61
N ASP A 139 27.11 11.49 -8.89
CA ASP A 139 27.93 11.57 -10.11
C ASP A 139 27.16 11.07 -11.34
N ALA A 140 26.20 10.15 -11.16
CA ALA A 140 25.22 9.80 -12.19
C ALA A 140 24.36 11.01 -12.57
N TYR A 141 23.89 11.77 -11.57
CA TYR A 141 22.98 12.91 -11.76
C TYR A 141 23.66 14.12 -12.43
N PHE A 142 24.92 14.42 -12.07
CA PHE A 142 25.67 15.55 -12.63
C PHE A 142 26.56 15.17 -13.84
N GLY A 143 26.54 13.91 -14.27
CA GLY A 143 27.30 13.44 -15.42
C GLY A 143 26.65 13.80 -16.76
N GLU A 144 27.33 13.45 -17.84
CA GLU A 144 26.71 13.45 -19.17
C GLU A 144 25.63 12.38 -19.26
N VAL A 145 24.52 12.69 -19.94
CA VAL A 145 23.33 11.83 -20.03
C VAL A 145 22.75 11.86 -21.43
N GLU A 146 22.05 10.80 -21.82
CA GLU A 146 21.23 10.77 -23.02
C GLU A 146 19.88 10.04 -22.78
N GLN A 147 18.89 10.33 -23.62
CA GLN A 147 17.63 9.62 -23.56
C GLN A 147 17.75 8.30 -24.34
N VAL A 148 17.66 7.18 -23.63
CA VAL A 148 17.80 5.83 -24.22
C VAL A 148 16.44 5.13 -24.21
N PRO A 149 15.96 4.62 -25.36
CA PRO A 149 14.76 3.77 -25.41
C PRO A 149 14.88 2.55 -24.49
N ALA A 150 13.78 2.17 -23.83
CA ALA A 150 13.76 1.15 -22.78
C ALA A 150 14.37 -0.22 -23.19
N ASP A 151 14.22 -0.60 -24.45
CA ASP A 151 14.76 -1.82 -25.05
C ASP A 151 16.30 -1.80 -25.26
N ARG A 152 16.95 -0.64 -25.10
CA ARG A 152 18.40 -0.44 -25.30
C ARG A 152 19.16 -0.11 -24.02
N THR A 153 18.57 -0.39 -22.87
CA THR A 153 19.03 0.10 -21.56
C THR A 153 19.89 -0.90 -20.81
N VAL A 154 19.88 -2.16 -21.24
CA VAL A 154 20.68 -3.23 -20.66
C VAL A 154 22.17 -2.87 -20.73
N GLY A 155 22.84 -2.91 -19.58
CA GLY A 155 24.27 -2.59 -19.45
C GLY A 155 24.59 -1.09 -19.33
N ARG A 156 23.59 -0.23 -19.20
CA ARG A 156 23.75 1.23 -19.09
C ARG A 156 23.55 1.71 -17.66
N ILE A 157 24.13 2.87 -17.32
CA ILE A 157 24.01 3.44 -15.97
C ILE A 157 22.84 4.41 -15.96
N ARG A 158 21.97 4.30 -14.98
CA ARG A 158 20.82 5.21 -14.90
C ARG A 158 21.18 6.52 -14.21
N ALA A 159 20.76 7.65 -14.80
CA ALA A 159 21.04 8.98 -14.26
C ALA A 159 19.94 9.52 -13.32
N GLU A 160 18.80 8.85 -13.26
CA GLU A 160 17.62 9.25 -12.49
C GLU A 160 17.13 8.13 -11.56
N ILE A 161 16.24 8.46 -10.61
CA ILE A 161 15.57 7.47 -9.75
C ILE A 161 14.42 6.81 -10.52
N LEU A 162 14.22 5.50 -10.35
CA LEU A 162 13.24 4.70 -11.11
C LEU A 162 11.92 4.78 -10.39
N MET A 163 11.10 5.74 -10.79
CA MET A 163 9.72 5.88 -10.36
C MET A 163 8.84 6.02 -11.62
N GLY A 164 8.86 5.01 -12.50
CA GLY A 164 7.96 4.96 -13.67
C GLY A 164 8.34 5.76 -14.93
N GLY A 165 9.62 6.06 -15.18
CA GLY A 165 10.14 6.66 -16.44
C GLY A 165 11.68 6.52 -16.52
N LEU A 166 12.31 6.61 -17.70
CA LEU A 166 13.74 6.25 -17.88
C LEU A 166 14.57 7.31 -18.64
N SER A 167 15.66 7.78 -18.02
CA SER A 167 16.75 8.59 -18.60
C SER A 167 18.10 7.97 -18.18
N ILE A 168 19.06 7.82 -19.08
CA ILE A 168 20.21 6.92 -18.92
C ILE A 168 21.53 7.59 -19.35
N ARG A 169 22.65 7.04 -18.90
CA ARG A 169 24.01 7.34 -19.34
C ARG A 169 24.58 6.14 -20.09
#